data_AF-A0A7X6A138-F1
#
_entry.id   AF-A0A7X6A138-F1
#
_cell.length_a   1.000
_cell.length_b   1.000
_cell.length_c   1.000
_cell.angle_alpha   90.00
_cell.angle_beta   90.00
_cell.angle_gamma   90.00
#
_symmetry.space_group_name_H-M   'P 1'
#
loop_
_entity.id
_entity.type
_entity.pdbx_description
1 polymer ?
#
loop_
_entity_poly.entity_id
_entity_poly.type
_entity_poly.pdbx_seq_one_letter_code
_entity_poly.pdbx_strand_id
1 'polypeptide(L)'
;MHGYDDRGRKVLDYLPGTAYRRRAGGRDALAIPLDPEYQAGRLRLMASSYGGTFTPLQLLEAAPVLAERSARVMRAGQLAGNPGMLNLTQVGEPERTERRLAVLRDRIPQIAACL
;
A
#
# COMPACT_ATOMS: atom_id res chain seq x y z
N MET A 1 -11.64 18.93 12.73
CA MET A 1 -11.73 20.40 12.90
C MET A 1 -10.64 21.00 12.01
N HIS A 2 -10.97 21.75 10.95
CA HIS A 2 -9.96 22.26 10.00
C HIS A 2 -9.35 23.57 10.53
N GLY A 3 -8.05 23.57 10.85
CA GLY A 3 -7.31 24.77 11.26
C GLY A 3 -6.45 25.35 10.14
N TYR A 4 -6.34 26.68 10.09
CA TYR A 4 -5.39 27.42 9.25
C TYR A 4 -4.35 28.10 10.16
N ASP A 5 -3.09 28.22 9.71
CA ASP A 5 -2.06 28.98 10.43
C ASP A 5 -2.15 30.49 10.16
N ASP A 6 -1.39 31.29 10.93
CA ASP A 6 -1.34 32.76 10.84
C ASP A 6 -0.81 33.30 9.50
N ARG A 7 -0.45 32.41 8.58
CA ARG A 7 -0.04 32.72 7.20
C ARG A 7 -1.06 32.23 6.17
N GLY A 8 -2.27 31.85 6.62
CA GLY A 8 -3.38 31.45 5.78
C GLY A 8 -3.24 30.06 5.16
N ARG A 9 -2.34 29.21 5.66
CA ARG A 9 -2.14 27.86 5.10
C ARG A 9 -2.96 26.84 5.87
N LYS A 10 -3.60 25.94 5.13
CA LYS A 10 -4.39 24.84 5.69
C LYS A 10 -3.45 23.87 6.40
N VAL A 11 -3.56 23.76 7.72
CA VAL A 11 -2.80 22.78 8.49
C VAL A 11 -3.53 21.46 8.34
N LEU A 12 -3.03 20.61 7.45
CA LEU A 12 -3.42 19.20 7.41
C LEU A 12 -2.86 18.54 8.67
N ASP A 13 -3.74 17.83 9.37
CA ASP A 13 -3.50 17.29 10.71
C ASP A 13 -2.12 16.65 10.88
N TYR A 14 -1.44 17.14 11.90
CA TYR A 14 -0.15 16.71 12.40
C TYR A 14 -0.18 15.22 12.78
N LEU A 15 0.51 14.37 12.01
CA LEU A 15 0.96 13.04 12.45
C LEU A 15 2.47 13.15 12.77
N PRO A 16 2.92 12.76 13.97
CA PRO A 16 4.32 12.88 14.36
C PRO A 16 5.16 11.89 13.55
N GLY A 17 6.09 12.41 12.76
CA GLY A 17 6.96 11.64 11.86
C GLY A 17 7.45 12.49 10.69
N THR A 18 8.30 13.46 11.00
CA THR A 18 9.21 14.22 10.11
C THR A 18 8.88 14.26 8.61
N ALA A 19 8.31 15.39 8.21
CA ALA A 19 8.38 16.08 6.92
C ALA A 19 9.13 15.39 5.75
N TYR A 20 8.41 15.06 4.68
CA TYR A 20 8.96 15.18 3.33
C TYR A 20 8.22 16.26 2.55
N ARG A 21 8.67 17.50 2.75
CA ARG A 21 8.47 18.59 1.80
C ARG A 21 9.65 18.56 0.81
N ARG A 22 9.49 17.86 -0.33
CA ARG A 22 10.22 18.19 -1.56
C ARG A 22 9.39 17.85 -2.79
N ARG A 23 8.83 18.91 -3.40
CA ARG A 23 8.20 19.02 -4.73
C ARG A 23 7.65 17.73 -5.36
N ALA A 24 6.39 17.40 -5.08
CA ALA A 24 5.54 16.73 -6.05
C ALA A 24 4.55 17.76 -6.59
N GLY A 25 4.97 18.51 -7.62
CA GLY A 25 4.08 19.36 -8.39
C GLY A 25 3.35 18.52 -9.43
N GLY A 26 2.05 18.31 -9.24
CA GLY A 26 1.12 17.75 -10.23
C GLY A 26 0.77 16.28 -9.99
N ARG A 27 -0.52 16.00 -9.70
CA ARG A 27 -1.26 14.70 -9.65
C ARG A 27 -0.64 13.45 -8.98
N ASP A 28 0.63 13.48 -8.59
CA ASP A 28 1.41 12.38 -8.01
C ASP A 28 1.68 12.56 -6.51
N ALA A 29 1.11 13.58 -5.87
CA ALA A 29 1.27 13.85 -4.43
C ALA A 29 0.65 12.76 -3.51
N LEU A 30 -0.02 11.76 -4.10
CA LEU A 30 -0.53 10.56 -3.41
C LEU A 30 0.26 9.29 -3.76
N ALA A 31 1.34 9.38 -4.55
CA ALA A 31 2.20 8.25 -4.83
C ALA A 31 2.91 7.83 -3.54
N ILE A 32 2.57 6.65 -3.04
CA ILE A 32 3.27 6.05 -1.89
C ILE A 32 4.74 5.91 -2.29
N PRO A 33 5.69 6.50 -1.54
CA PRO A 33 7.10 6.40 -1.83
C PRO A 33 7.51 4.93 -2.01
N LEU A 34 8.15 4.63 -3.13
CA LEU A 34 8.62 3.27 -3.44
C LEU A 34 10.01 3.01 -2.85
N ASP A 35 10.56 3.81 -1.93
CA ASP A 35 11.85 3.50 -1.33
C ASP A 35 11.74 2.35 -0.31
N PRO A 36 12.71 1.42 -0.24
CA PRO A 36 12.63 0.27 0.66
C PRO A 36 12.55 0.63 2.15
N GLU A 37 13.26 1.68 2.59
CA GLU A 37 13.29 2.10 4.00
C GLU A 37 11.93 2.62 4.48
N TYR A 38 11.25 3.42 3.65
CA TYR A 38 9.90 3.89 3.92
C TYR A 38 8.93 2.73 4.02
N GLN A 39 8.99 1.77 3.10
CA GLN A 39 8.13 0.58 3.14
C GLN A 39 8.39 -0.27 4.40
N ALA A 40 9.65 -0.43 4.79
CA ALA A 40 10.02 -1.07 6.05
C ALA A 40 9.44 -0.32 7.27
N GLY A 41 9.53 1.01 7.29
CA GLY A 41 8.91 1.85 8.31
C GLY A 41 7.38 1.67 8.39
N ARG A 42 6.70 1.56 7.24
CA ARG A 42 5.26 1.29 7.17
C ARG A 42 4.90 -0.10 7.72
N LEU A 43 5.72 -1.12 7.46
CA LEU A 43 5.52 -2.46 8.01
C LEU A 43 5.71 -2.51 9.53
N ARG A 44 6.72 -1.79 10.07
CA ARG A 44 6.89 -1.61 11.52
C ARG A 44 5.69 -0.92 12.16
N LEU A 45 5.19 0.14 11.54
CA LEU A 45 3.98 0.82 12.00
C LEU A 45 2.77 -0.11 11.99
N MET A 46 2.58 -0.88 10.91
CA MET A 46 1.49 -1.84 10.79
C MET A 46 1.57 -2.94 11.86
N ALA A 47 2.75 -3.53 12.08
CA ALA A 47 2.99 -4.51 13.14
C ALA A 47 2.63 -3.95 14.54
N SER A 48 3.02 -2.69 14.82
CA SER A 48 2.70 -2.04 16.09
C SER A 48 1.20 -1.86 16.32
N SER A 49 0.42 -1.61 15.26
CA SER A 49 -1.04 -1.48 15.34
C SER A 49 -1.75 -2.79 15.72
N TYR A 50 -1.13 -3.94 15.43
CA TYR A 50 -1.60 -5.26 15.86
C TYR A 50 -0.99 -5.68 17.21
N GLY A 51 -0.46 -4.75 18.00
CA GLY A 51 0.14 -5.05 19.31
C GLY A 51 1.39 -5.93 19.24
N GLY A 52 2.05 -5.99 18.08
CA GLY A 52 3.25 -6.83 17.88
C GLY A 52 2.96 -8.32 17.70
N THR A 53 1.69 -8.73 17.51
CA THR A 53 1.34 -10.14 17.22
C THR A 53 2.02 -10.67 15.95
N PHE A 54 2.23 -9.80 14.96
CA PHE A 54 2.92 -10.12 13.71
C PHE A 54 4.18 -9.28 13.58
N THR A 55 5.29 -9.92 13.20
CA THR A 55 6.51 -9.18 12.88
C THR A 55 6.36 -8.46 11.53
N PRO A 56 7.09 -7.35 11.31
CA PRO A 56 7.11 -6.68 10.01
C PRO A 56 7.48 -7.60 8.84
N LEU A 57 8.40 -8.55 9.08
CA LEU A 57 8.82 -9.53 8.09
C LEU A 57 7.70 -10.51 7.76
N GLN A 58 6.98 -11.02 8.77
CA GLN A 58 5.81 -11.89 8.55
C GLN A 58 4.73 -11.18 7.74
N LEU A 59 4.49 -9.89 7.99
CA LEU A 59 3.55 -9.09 7.20
C LEU A 59 4.00 -8.94 5.74
N LEU A 60 5.30 -8.70 5.50
CA LEU A 60 5.88 -8.59 4.17
C LEU A 60 5.79 -9.91 3.40
N GLU A 61 6.15 -11.02 4.04
CA GLU A 61 6.16 -12.36 3.42
C GLU A 61 4.74 -12.89 3.17
N ALA A 62 3.75 -12.48 3.98
CA ALA A 62 2.35 -12.85 3.77
C ALA A 62 1.69 -12.10 2.60
N ALA A 63 2.15 -10.89 2.28
CA ALA A 63 1.50 -10.03 1.30
C ALA A 63 1.37 -10.66 -0.11
N PRO A 64 2.40 -11.32 -0.68
CA PRO A 64 2.28 -12.04 -1.95
C PRO A 64 1.21 -13.13 -1.94
N VAL A 65 1.19 -13.95 -0.88
CA VAL A 65 0.25 -15.07 -0.73
C VAL A 65 -1.20 -14.56 -0.72
N LEU A 66 -1.45 -13.47 0.01
CA LEU A 66 -2.77 -12.84 0.06
C LEU A 66 -3.18 -12.24 -1.29
N ALA A 67 -2.28 -11.56 -1.98
CA ALA A 67 -2.55 -10.98 -3.29
C ALA A 67 -2.84 -12.05 -4.35
N GLU A 68 -2.09 -13.16 -4.36
CA GLU A 68 -2.34 -14.32 -5.22
C GLU A 68 -3.70 -14.94 -4.99
N ARG A 69 -4.06 -15.12 -3.71
CA ARG A 69 -5.37 -15.64 -3.33
C ARG A 69 -6.49 -14.71 -3.83
N SER A 70 -6.34 -13.40 -3.62
CA SER A 70 -7.30 -12.42 -4.12
C SER A 70 -7.45 -12.46 -5.64
N ALA A 71 -6.35 -12.48 -6.39
CA ALA A 71 -6.39 -12.56 -7.86
C ALA A 71 -7.12 -13.84 -8.33
N ARG A 72 -6.87 -14.98 -7.66
CA ARG A 72 -7.56 -16.26 -7.95
C ARG A 72 -9.06 -16.18 -7.69
N VAL A 73 -9.46 -15.60 -6.56
CA VAL A 73 -10.87 -15.42 -6.20
C VAL A 73 -11.58 -14.48 -7.18
N MET A 74 -10.94 -13.37 -7.55
CA MET A 74 -11.47 -12.44 -8.56
C MET A 74 -11.70 -13.14 -9.89
N ARG A 75 -10.69 -13.85 -10.41
CA ARG A 75 -10.79 -14.59 -11.68
C ARG A 75 -11.90 -15.64 -11.63
N ALA A 76 -11.95 -16.44 -10.57
CA ALA A 76 -13.00 -17.46 -10.42
C ALA A 76 -14.40 -16.84 -10.35
N GLY A 77 -14.56 -15.74 -9.62
CA GLY A 77 -15.83 -15.02 -9.54
C GLY A 77 -16.26 -14.39 -10.87
N GLN A 78 -15.31 -13.85 -11.65
CA GLN A 78 -15.57 -13.33 -12.98
C GLN A 78 -16.02 -14.44 -13.95
N LEU A 79 -15.33 -15.58 -13.95
CA LEU A 79 -15.70 -16.76 -14.76
C LEU A 79 -17.09 -17.30 -14.38
N ALA A 80 -17.46 -17.23 -13.10
CA ALA A 80 -18.78 -17.61 -12.61
C ALA A 80 -19.88 -16.55 -12.87
N GLY A 81 -19.54 -15.42 -13.48
CA GLY A 81 -20.50 -14.34 -13.76
C GLY A 81 -20.96 -13.56 -12.52
N ASN A 82 -20.20 -13.60 -11.42
CA ASN A 82 -20.56 -12.87 -10.21
C ASN A 82 -20.55 -11.34 -10.48
N PRO A 83 -21.67 -10.62 -10.31
CA PRO A 83 -21.75 -9.20 -10.67
C PRO A 83 -20.74 -8.32 -9.94
N GLY A 84 -20.48 -8.60 -8.66
CA GLY A 84 -19.48 -7.87 -7.87
C GLY A 84 -18.06 -8.06 -8.40
N MET A 85 -17.72 -9.27 -8.85
CA MET A 85 -16.39 -9.58 -9.39
C MET A 85 -16.23 -9.09 -10.83
N LEU A 86 -17.30 -9.12 -11.64
CA LEU A 86 -17.30 -8.54 -12.98
C LEU A 86 -17.06 -7.04 -12.97
N ASN A 87 -17.60 -6.31 -12.00
CA ASN A 87 -17.34 -4.87 -11.87
C ASN A 87 -15.84 -4.54 -11.69
N LEU A 88 -15.05 -5.47 -11.14
CA LEU A 88 -13.61 -5.26 -10.96
C LEU A 88 -12.84 -5.22 -12.29
N THR A 89 -13.39 -5.76 -13.38
CA THR A 89 -12.80 -5.65 -14.72
C THR A 89 -12.68 -4.20 -15.18
N GLN A 90 -13.60 -3.32 -14.77
CA GLN A 90 -13.61 -1.90 -15.13
C GLN A 90 -12.38 -1.15 -14.60
N VAL A 91 -11.76 -1.66 -13.53
CA VAL A 91 -10.53 -1.11 -12.95
C VAL A 91 -9.28 -1.95 -13.28
N GLY A 92 -9.43 -2.92 -14.20
CA GLY A 92 -8.36 -3.74 -14.75
C GLY A 92 -7.93 -4.92 -13.86
N GLU A 93 -8.82 -5.42 -13.00
CA GLU A 93 -8.55 -6.61 -12.19
C GLU A 93 -9.07 -7.89 -12.86
N PRO A 94 -8.38 -9.03 -12.66
CA PRO A 94 -7.27 -9.27 -11.72
C PRO A 94 -5.87 -8.90 -12.21
N GLU A 95 -5.69 -8.51 -13.48
CA GLU A 95 -4.38 -8.34 -14.12
C GLU A 95 -3.56 -7.22 -13.45
N ARG A 96 -4.22 -6.17 -12.94
CA ARG A 96 -3.57 -5.11 -12.15
C ARG A 96 -2.98 -5.66 -10.85
N THR A 97 -3.69 -6.51 -10.11
CA THR A 97 -3.16 -7.19 -8.93
C THR A 97 -1.98 -8.08 -9.30
N GLU A 98 -2.08 -8.87 -10.36
CA GLU A 98 -1.01 -9.77 -10.81
C GLU A 98 0.28 -9.00 -11.18
N ARG A 99 0.15 -7.89 -11.92
CA ARG A 99 1.30 -7.01 -12.23
C ARG A 99 1.95 -6.43 -10.98
N ARG A 100 1.14 -5.97 -10.01
CA ARG A 100 1.64 -5.42 -8.75
C ARG A 100 2.32 -6.47 -7.90
N LEU A 101 1.81 -7.69 -7.89
CA LEU A 101 2.40 -8.83 -7.21
C LEU A 101 3.78 -9.17 -7.77
N ALA A 102 3.94 -9.18 -9.11
CA ALA A 102 5.25 -9.39 -9.73
C ALA A 102 6.26 -8.35 -9.25
N VAL A 103 5.89 -7.07 -9.31
CA VAL A 103 6.74 -5.97 -8.81
C VAL A 103 7.04 -6.10 -7.31
N LEU A 104 6.06 -6.53 -6.49
CA LEU A 104 6.30 -6.72 -5.06
C LEU A 104 7.34 -7.82 -4.82
N ARG A 105 7.22 -8.97 -5.50
CA ARG A 105 8.14 -10.11 -5.33
C ARG A 105 9.59 -9.72 -5.58
N ASP A 106 9.86 -8.95 -6.63
CA ASP A 106 11.21 -8.47 -6.95
C ASP A 106 11.78 -7.55 -5.86
N ARG A 107 10.91 -6.90 -5.10
CA ARG A 107 11.28 -5.88 -4.10
C ARG A 107 11.35 -6.39 -2.67
N ILE A 108 10.80 -7.57 -2.38
CA ILE A 108 10.81 -8.16 -1.03
C ILE A 108 12.21 -8.19 -0.42
N PRO A 109 13.27 -8.66 -1.12
CA PRO A 109 14.61 -8.72 -0.52
C PRO A 109 15.14 -7.34 -0.10
N GLN A 110 14.85 -6.31 -0.89
CA GLN A 110 15.29 -4.93 -0.62
C GLN A 110 14.57 -4.34 0.60
N ILE A 111 13.27 -4.59 0.71
CA ILE A 111 12.47 -4.11 1.86
C ILE A 111 12.88 -4.88 3.12
N ALA A 112 13.04 -6.20 3.02
CA ALA A 112 13.43 -7.06 4.13
C ALA A 112 14.80 -6.68 4.71
N ALA A 113 15.76 -6.26 3.87
CA ALA A 113 17.06 -5.75 4.32
C ALA A 113 16.96 -4.46 5.16
N CYS A 114 15.83 -3.75 5.09
CA CYS A 114 15.58 -2.51 5.83
C CYS A 114 14.68 -2.69 7.06
N LEU A 115 14.19 -3.90 7.37
CA LEU A 115 13.33 -4.23 8.52
C LEU A 115 14.10 -4.37 9.83
#